data_AF-A0A1X9LUL5-F1
#
_entry.id   AF-A0A1X9LUL5-F1
#
_cell.length_a   1.000
_cell.length_b   1.000
_cell.length_c   1.000
_cell.angle_alpha   90.00
_cell.angle_beta   90.00
_cell.angle_gamma   90.00
#
_symmetry.space_group_name_H-M   'P 1'
#
loop_
_entity.id
_entity.type
_entity.pdbx_description
1 polymer ?
#
loop_
_entity_poly.entity_id
_entity_poly.type
_entity_poly.pdbx_seq_one_letter_code
_entity_poly.pdbx_strand_id
1 'polypeptide(L)'
;MLDKVPQITALFWIAKVLTTGMGETASDFLVTTIDPVIAVVLAFLVLVALLALQLTRTRYIPWLYWATVAMVSVFGTMAADVIHVEFGIPYTVSTAAFAAALAAIFLLWWATERDLSIHSINTSRREIFYWVTVLTTFALGTAVGDWTATVLNLGYFASGLLFLACIAVPTVAYYFFSANRVITFWAAYVLTRPLGASLADWLGVDTSRGGVGLGTGPITLVLLAGIAACVTVMTIRRDTHSVAAAPA
;
A
#
# COMPACT_ATOMS: atom_id res chain seq x y z
N MET A 1 -8.78 19.82 -14.81
CA MET A 1 -8.49 18.38 -15.02
C MET A 1 -9.24 17.60 -13.98
N LEU A 2 -9.78 16.43 -14.33
CA LEU A 2 -10.48 15.54 -13.39
C LEU A 2 -9.45 14.79 -12.53
N ASP A 3 -9.78 14.52 -11.27
CA ASP A 3 -8.90 13.76 -10.39
C ASP A 3 -8.57 12.38 -10.96
N LYS A 4 -7.29 11.99 -10.82
CA LYS A 4 -6.79 10.66 -11.22
C LYS A 4 -6.84 9.63 -10.09
N VAL A 5 -7.24 10.05 -8.89
CA VAL A 5 -7.23 9.25 -7.66
C VAL A 5 -8.68 9.01 -7.21
N PRO A 6 -8.99 7.84 -6.62
CA PRO A 6 -10.32 7.57 -6.06
C PRO A 6 -10.71 8.58 -4.98
N GLN A 7 -12.02 8.78 -4.84
CA GLN A 7 -12.58 9.46 -3.68
C GLN A 7 -12.28 8.66 -2.40
N ILE A 8 -11.86 9.36 -1.35
CA ILE A 8 -11.54 8.78 -0.04
C ILE A 8 -12.85 8.39 0.68
N THR A 9 -13.35 7.21 0.37
CA THR A 9 -14.55 6.61 0.97
C THR A 9 -14.18 5.44 1.88
N ALA A 10 -15.15 4.86 2.60
CA ALA A 10 -14.93 3.61 3.33
C ALA A 10 -14.42 2.49 2.39
N LEU A 11 -14.94 2.42 1.17
CA LEU A 11 -14.53 1.43 0.18
C LEU A 11 -13.08 1.62 -0.27
N PHE A 12 -12.58 2.86 -0.32
CA PHE A 12 -11.17 3.15 -0.57
C PHE A 12 -10.27 2.55 0.53
N TRP A 13 -10.62 2.77 1.79
CA TRP A 13 -9.83 2.24 2.91
C TRP A 13 -9.87 0.72 2.98
N ILE A 14 -11.02 0.10 2.72
CA ILE A 14 -11.16 -1.35 2.65
C ILE A 14 -10.26 -1.91 1.54
N ALA A 15 -10.40 -1.41 0.30
CA ALA A 15 -9.57 -1.87 -0.81
C ALA A 15 -8.07 -1.64 -0.54
N LYS A 16 -7.70 -0.52 0.09
CA LYS A 16 -6.32 -0.22 0.48
C LYS A 16 -5.77 -1.27 1.47
N VAL A 17 -6.48 -1.58 2.55
CA VAL A 17 -6.04 -2.60 3.52
C VAL A 17 -6.01 -3.99 2.90
N LEU A 18 -6.95 -4.32 2.01
CA LEU A 18 -6.90 -5.60 1.29
C LEU A 18 -5.67 -5.69 0.37
N THR A 19 -5.32 -4.62 -0.35
CA THR A 19 -4.13 -4.60 -1.22
C THR A 19 -2.83 -4.75 -0.44
N THR A 20 -2.75 -4.26 0.80
CA THR A 20 -1.54 -4.35 1.61
C THR A 20 -1.29 -5.80 2.03
N GLY A 21 -2.28 -6.48 2.60
CA GLY A 21 -2.15 -7.90 2.92
C GLY A 21 -2.00 -8.81 1.70
N MET A 22 -2.67 -8.47 0.59
CA MET A 22 -2.55 -9.23 -0.66
C MET A 22 -1.14 -9.15 -1.22
N GLY A 23 -0.53 -7.96 -1.22
CA GLY A 23 0.82 -7.80 -1.75
C GLY A 23 1.87 -8.53 -0.93
N GLU A 24 1.71 -8.60 0.40
CA GLU A 24 2.54 -9.40 1.31
C GLU A 24 2.49 -10.89 0.95
N THR A 25 1.29 -11.46 0.96
CA THR A 25 1.12 -12.89 0.72
C THR A 25 1.42 -13.27 -0.73
N ALA A 26 1.15 -12.39 -1.69
CA ALA A 26 1.50 -12.63 -3.08
C ALA A 26 3.01 -12.56 -3.32
N SER A 27 3.74 -11.65 -2.69
CA SER A 27 5.20 -11.62 -2.82
C SER A 27 5.81 -12.88 -2.25
N ASP A 28 5.42 -13.27 -1.04
CA ASP A 28 5.89 -14.49 -0.38
C ASP A 28 5.59 -15.74 -1.22
N PHE A 29 4.37 -15.83 -1.75
CA PHE A 29 3.98 -16.92 -2.62
C PHE A 29 4.84 -16.97 -3.89
N LEU A 30 5.09 -15.83 -4.53
CA LEU A 30 5.88 -15.76 -5.77
C LEU A 30 7.34 -16.14 -5.54
N VAL A 31 8.00 -15.57 -4.52
CA VAL A 31 9.43 -15.85 -4.25
C VAL A 31 9.69 -17.26 -3.73
N THR A 32 8.67 -17.93 -3.19
CA THR A 32 8.76 -19.34 -2.77
C THR A 32 8.36 -20.34 -3.85
N THR A 33 7.59 -19.91 -4.86
CA THR A 33 7.10 -20.78 -5.95
C THR A 33 8.02 -20.78 -7.18
N ILE A 34 8.62 -19.63 -7.51
CA ILE A 34 9.57 -19.49 -8.61
C ILE A 34 10.88 -18.90 -8.10
N ASP A 35 11.92 -18.90 -8.94
CA ASP A 35 13.20 -18.30 -8.58
C ASP A 35 13.02 -16.84 -8.09
N PRO A 36 13.56 -16.47 -6.90
CA PRO A 36 13.35 -15.14 -6.33
C PRO A 36 13.80 -14.00 -7.24
N VAL A 37 14.92 -14.15 -7.95
CA VAL A 37 15.43 -13.11 -8.86
C VAL A 37 14.46 -12.93 -10.02
N ILE A 38 13.96 -14.03 -10.60
CA ILE A 38 12.95 -13.99 -11.66
C ILE A 38 11.65 -13.35 -11.15
N ALA A 39 11.18 -13.70 -9.94
CA ALA A 39 9.98 -13.11 -9.34
C ALA A 39 10.08 -11.59 -9.20
N VAL A 40 11.19 -11.10 -8.64
CA VAL A 40 11.44 -9.67 -8.42
C VAL A 40 11.51 -8.92 -9.76
N VAL A 41 12.24 -9.45 -10.74
CA VAL A 41 12.37 -8.83 -12.07
C VAL A 41 11.02 -8.77 -12.78
N LEU A 42 10.23 -9.85 -12.76
CA LEU A 42 8.90 -9.85 -13.38
C LEU A 42 7.96 -8.87 -12.68
N ALA A 43 7.93 -8.86 -11.35
CA ALA A 43 7.12 -7.91 -10.57
C ALA A 43 7.49 -6.45 -10.89
N PHE A 44 8.80 -6.16 -11.01
CA PHE A 44 9.29 -4.84 -11.41
C PHE A 44 8.82 -4.45 -12.82
N LEU A 45 8.97 -5.33 -13.81
CA LEU A 45 8.55 -5.05 -15.18
C LEU A 45 7.05 -4.79 -15.28
N VAL A 46 6.23 -5.59 -14.59
CA VAL A 46 4.77 -5.40 -14.53
C VAL A 46 4.42 -4.08 -13.84
N LEU A 47 5.08 -3.76 -12.72
CA LEU A 47 4.90 -2.49 -12.03
C LEU A 47 5.21 -1.30 -12.94
N VAL A 48 6.35 -1.32 -13.63
CA VAL A 48 6.76 -0.25 -14.56
C VAL A 48 5.75 -0.10 -15.68
N ALA A 49 5.26 -1.21 -16.25
CA ALA A 49 4.25 -1.16 -17.31
C ALA A 49 2.93 -0.53 -16.82
N LEU A 50 2.46 -0.90 -15.63
CA LEU A 50 1.24 -0.33 -15.04
C LEU A 50 1.40 1.15 -14.67
N LEU A 51 2.53 1.54 -14.08
CA LEU A 51 2.85 2.94 -13.80
C LEU A 51 2.91 3.77 -15.08
N ALA A 52 3.58 3.28 -16.12
CA ALA A 52 3.62 3.95 -17.41
C ALA A 52 2.22 4.13 -17.98
N LEU A 53 1.40 3.07 -17.94
CA LEU A 53 0.01 3.14 -18.38
C LEU A 53 -0.79 4.16 -17.56
N GLN A 54 -0.66 4.15 -16.24
CA GLN A 54 -1.32 5.07 -15.32
C GLN A 54 -0.95 6.53 -15.61
N LEU A 55 0.34 6.84 -15.77
CA LEU A 55 0.83 8.19 -16.06
C LEU A 55 0.31 8.74 -17.39
N THR A 56 0.04 7.87 -18.38
CA THR A 56 -0.57 8.30 -19.66
C THR A 56 -2.06 8.61 -19.57
N ARG A 57 -2.76 8.17 -18.52
CA ARG A 57 -4.21 8.41 -18.40
C ARG A 57 -4.49 9.76 -17.79
N THR A 58 -5.46 10.49 -18.35
CA THR A 58 -5.85 11.83 -17.89
C THR A 58 -7.02 11.82 -16.91
N ARG A 59 -7.58 10.64 -16.61
CA ARG A 59 -8.72 10.44 -15.72
C ARG A 59 -8.46 9.22 -14.86
N TYR A 60 -9.02 9.19 -13.66
CA TYR A 60 -9.05 7.99 -12.81
C TYR A 60 -9.62 6.81 -13.63
N ILE A 61 -9.06 5.61 -13.52
CA ILE A 61 -9.62 4.37 -14.06
C ILE A 61 -9.51 3.35 -12.92
N PRO A 62 -10.63 2.93 -12.28
CA PRO A 62 -10.59 2.15 -11.05
C PRO A 62 -9.73 0.90 -11.14
N TRP A 63 -9.95 0.05 -12.15
CA TRP A 63 -9.19 -1.19 -12.28
C TRP A 63 -7.70 -0.95 -12.47
N LEU A 64 -7.32 0.06 -13.27
CA LEU A 64 -5.91 0.35 -13.57
C LEU A 64 -5.20 0.90 -12.33
N TYR A 65 -5.84 1.83 -11.62
CA TYR A 65 -5.29 2.40 -10.40
C TYR A 65 -5.10 1.32 -9.33
N TRP A 66 -6.12 0.49 -9.08
CA TRP A 66 -6.04 -0.56 -8.07
C TRP A 66 -5.10 -1.70 -8.45
N ALA A 67 -4.99 -2.03 -9.75
CA ALA A 67 -3.96 -2.95 -10.24
C ALA A 67 -2.55 -2.37 -10.02
N THR A 68 -2.37 -1.06 -10.25
CA THR A 68 -1.10 -0.38 -9.98
C THR A 68 -0.78 -0.39 -8.49
N VAL A 69 -1.75 -0.07 -7.61
CA VAL A 69 -1.57 -0.16 -6.15
C VAL A 69 -1.26 -1.59 -5.71
N ALA A 70 -1.94 -2.59 -6.27
CA ALA A 70 -1.67 -4.00 -6.01
C ALA A 70 -0.23 -4.38 -6.37
N MET A 71 0.26 -3.99 -7.55
CA MET A 71 1.64 -4.28 -7.96
C MET A 71 2.68 -3.48 -7.20
N VAL A 72 2.37 -2.24 -6.80
CA VAL A 72 3.21 -1.48 -5.88
C VAL A 72 3.31 -2.20 -4.54
N SER A 73 2.22 -2.85 -4.09
CA SER A 73 2.22 -3.66 -2.88
C SER A 73 3.16 -4.85 -2.99
N VAL A 74 2.97 -5.68 -4.02
CA VAL A 74 3.81 -6.88 -4.28
C VAL A 74 5.29 -6.52 -4.40
N PHE A 75 5.61 -5.57 -5.28
CA PHE A 75 7.01 -5.18 -5.50
C PHE A 75 7.61 -4.45 -4.30
N GLY A 76 6.81 -3.65 -3.58
CA GLY A 76 7.25 -2.96 -2.38
C GLY A 76 7.66 -3.92 -1.27
N THR A 77 6.94 -5.02 -1.07
CA THR A 77 7.34 -6.10 -0.16
C THR A 77 8.66 -6.72 -0.61
N MET A 78 8.71 -7.18 -1.87
CA MET A 78 9.90 -7.81 -2.43
C MET A 78 11.15 -6.93 -2.30
N ALA A 79 11.01 -5.62 -2.52
CA ALA A 79 12.11 -4.67 -2.38
C ALA A 79 12.59 -4.55 -0.93
N ALA A 80 11.68 -4.57 0.05
CA ALA A 80 12.05 -4.58 1.47
C ALA A 80 12.74 -5.91 1.86
N ASP A 81 12.22 -7.03 1.37
CA ASP A 81 12.74 -8.36 1.68
C ASP A 81 14.11 -8.58 1.07
N VAL A 82 14.34 -8.17 -0.18
CA VAL A 82 15.67 -8.26 -0.82
C VAL A 82 16.72 -7.51 0.01
N ILE A 83 16.37 -6.35 0.57
CA ILE A 83 17.30 -5.60 1.43
C ILE A 83 17.64 -6.37 2.70
N HIS A 84 16.67 -7.02 3.31
CA HIS A 84 16.89 -7.76 4.55
C HIS A 84 17.52 -9.13 4.33
N VAL A 85 16.92 -9.93 3.45
CA VAL A 85 17.23 -11.34 3.21
C VAL A 85 18.47 -11.50 2.33
N GLU A 86 18.54 -10.81 1.19
CA GLU A 86 19.64 -10.98 0.23
C GLU A 86 20.85 -10.13 0.64
N PHE A 87 20.65 -8.87 1.00
CA PHE A 87 21.74 -7.99 1.41
C PHE A 87 22.08 -8.07 2.91
N GLY A 88 21.33 -8.85 3.70
CA GLY A 88 21.60 -9.06 5.11
C GLY A 88 21.44 -7.81 5.98
N ILE A 89 20.76 -6.76 5.50
CA ILE A 89 20.64 -5.50 6.24
C ILE A 89 19.58 -5.67 7.34
N PRO A 90 19.89 -5.43 8.62
CA PRO A 90 18.93 -5.62 9.70
C PRO A 90 17.67 -4.77 9.54
N TYR A 91 16.50 -5.31 9.93
CA TYR A 91 15.21 -4.60 9.85
C TYR A 91 15.21 -3.22 10.52
N THR A 92 15.97 -3.04 11.61
CA THR A 92 16.10 -1.73 12.27
C THR A 92 16.75 -0.69 11.37
N VAL A 93 17.76 -1.09 10.59
CA VAL A 93 18.49 -0.21 9.67
C VAL A 93 17.65 0.08 8.43
N SER A 94 17.08 -0.94 7.81
CA SER A 94 16.23 -0.77 6.62
C SER A 94 14.97 0.05 6.93
N THR A 95 14.33 -0.19 8.08
CA THR A 95 13.19 0.60 8.57
C THR A 95 13.56 2.07 8.74
N ALA A 96 14.68 2.38 9.42
CA ALA A 96 15.13 3.74 9.61
C ALA A 96 15.47 4.43 8.28
N ALA A 97 16.10 3.71 7.35
CA ALA A 97 16.44 4.20 6.02
C ALA A 97 15.18 4.50 5.19
N PHE A 98 14.19 3.60 5.17
CA PHE A 98 12.92 3.83 4.47
C PHE A 98 12.12 4.97 5.10
N ALA A 99 12.14 5.12 6.42
CA ALA A 99 11.49 6.23 7.11
C ALA A 99 12.14 7.57 6.74
N ALA A 100 13.48 7.62 6.71
CA ALA A 100 14.22 8.80 6.27
C ALA A 100 13.95 9.13 4.80
N ALA A 101 13.92 8.12 3.92
CA ALA A 101 13.59 8.28 2.51
C ALA A 101 12.17 8.83 2.32
N LEU A 102 11.19 8.29 3.05
CA LEU A 102 9.80 8.77 3.00
C LEU A 102 9.69 10.23 3.48
N ALA A 103 10.38 10.58 4.58
CA ALA A 103 10.43 11.95 5.06
C ALA A 103 11.06 12.90 4.02
N ALA A 104 12.16 12.48 3.38
CA ALA A 104 12.81 13.25 2.33
C ALA A 104 11.88 13.45 1.12
N ILE A 105 11.13 12.42 0.70
CA ILE A 105 10.15 12.53 -0.39
C ILE A 105 9.05 13.54 -0.04
N PHE A 106 8.49 13.48 1.17
CA PHE A 106 7.49 14.47 1.61
C PHE A 106 8.05 15.89 1.65
N LEU A 107 9.28 16.08 2.13
CA LEU A 107 9.93 17.38 2.17
C LEU A 107 10.18 17.93 0.76
N LEU A 108 10.67 17.10 -0.17
CA LEU A 108 10.90 17.49 -1.56
C LEU A 108 9.58 17.79 -2.29
N TRP A 109 8.54 17.00 -2.05
CA TRP A 109 7.22 17.26 -2.62
C TRP A 109 6.65 18.57 -2.07
N TRP A 110 6.73 18.82 -0.77
CA TRP A 110 6.31 20.10 -0.19
C TRP A 110 7.13 21.29 -0.70
N ALA A 111 8.45 21.15 -0.82
CA ALA A 111 9.31 22.21 -1.32
C ALA A 111 8.99 22.61 -2.77
N THR A 112 8.60 21.63 -3.60
CA THR A 112 8.34 21.83 -5.03
C THR A 112 6.90 22.24 -5.34
N GLU A 113 5.91 21.64 -4.70
CA GLU A 113 4.48 21.83 -5.02
C GLU A 113 3.72 22.64 -3.97
N ARG A 114 4.29 22.81 -2.76
CA ARG A 114 3.67 23.50 -1.60
C ARG A 114 2.28 22.97 -1.24
N ASP A 115 2.00 21.72 -1.63
CA ASP A 115 0.74 21.02 -1.39
C ASP A 115 1.00 19.51 -1.43
N LEU A 116 0.60 18.81 -0.37
CA LEU A 116 0.67 17.35 -0.25
C LEU A 116 -0.70 16.69 -0.42
N SER A 117 -1.71 17.45 -0.86
CA SER A 117 -3.06 16.95 -1.05
C SER A 117 -3.14 15.95 -2.21
N ILE A 118 -3.83 14.84 -1.97
CA ILE A 118 -4.11 13.85 -3.02
C ILE A 118 -5.24 14.30 -3.97
N HIS A 119 -6.03 15.30 -3.59
CA HIS A 119 -7.13 15.84 -4.41
C HIS A 119 -6.65 16.80 -5.50
N SER A 120 -5.35 17.05 -5.58
CA SER A 120 -4.76 17.99 -6.54
C SER A 120 -3.70 17.32 -7.41
N ILE A 121 -3.80 15.99 -7.59
CA ILE A 121 -2.92 15.21 -8.50
C ILE A 121 -3.39 15.41 -9.94
N ASN A 122 -3.06 16.58 -10.47
CA ASN A 122 -3.46 17.04 -11.81
C ASN A 122 -2.26 17.23 -12.76
N THR A 123 -1.02 17.22 -12.26
CA THR A 123 0.19 17.27 -13.08
C THR A 123 0.96 15.95 -13.02
N SER A 124 1.70 15.62 -14.09
CA SER A 124 2.57 14.44 -14.11
C SER A 124 3.61 14.46 -12.99
N ARG A 125 4.09 15.64 -12.58
CA ARG A 125 5.03 15.80 -11.48
C ARG A 125 4.43 15.40 -10.14
N ARG A 126 3.22 15.89 -9.81
CA ARG A 126 2.49 15.50 -8.59
C ARG A 126 2.18 14.01 -8.58
N GLU A 127 1.85 13.46 -9.75
CA GLU A 127 1.59 12.03 -9.90
C GLU A 127 2.83 11.17 -9.64
N ILE A 128 4.01 11.60 -10.10
CA ILE A 128 5.27 10.92 -9.78
C ILE A 128 5.57 10.98 -8.28
N PHE A 129 5.45 12.14 -7.64
CA PHE A 129 5.63 12.26 -6.18
C PHE A 129 4.66 11.35 -5.42
N TYR A 130 3.40 11.31 -5.86
CA TYR A 130 2.40 10.42 -5.30
C TYR A 130 2.83 8.95 -5.39
N TRP A 131 3.17 8.45 -6.58
CA TRP A 131 3.54 7.03 -6.75
C TRP A 131 4.84 6.66 -6.04
N VAL A 132 5.84 7.54 -6.04
CA VAL A 132 7.11 7.34 -5.30
C VAL A 132 6.85 7.31 -3.79
N THR A 133 6.00 8.22 -3.30
CA THR A 133 5.57 8.21 -1.89
C THR A 133 4.90 6.88 -1.59
N VAL A 134 3.89 6.48 -2.37
CA VAL A 134 3.15 5.23 -2.18
C VAL A 134 4.10 4.05 -2.16
N LEU A 135 4.96 3.87 -3.16
CA LEU A 135 5.94 2.77 -3.20
C LEU A 135 6.84 2.75 -1.97
N THR A 136 7.34 3.90 -1.53
CA THR A 136 8.19 3.99 -0.33
C THR A 136 7.42 3.66 0.94
N THR A 137 6.13 4.05 1.05
CA THR A 137 5.28 3.64 2.19
C THR A 137 5.05 2.14 2.22
N PHE A 138 5.00 1.48 1.05
CA PHE A 138 4.84 0.04 0.98
C PHE A 138 6.09 -0.69 1.51
N ALA A 139 7.28 -0.31 1.04
CA ALA A 139 8.55 -0.88 1.51
C ALA A 139 8.80 -0.59 3.01
N LEU A 140 8.55 0.65 3.46
CA LEU A 140 8.62 1.02 4.87
C LEU A 140 7.68 0.17 5.72
N GLY A 141 6.43 0.00 5.27
CA GLY A 141 5.43 -0.70 6.05
C GLY A 141 5.70 -2.19 6.20
N THR A 142 6.26 -2.86 5.19
CA THR A 142 6.77 -4.23 5.32
C THR A 142 7.89 -4.28 6.36
N ALA A 143 8.94 -3.47 6.18
CA ALA A 143 10.09 -3.46 7.09
C ALA A 143 9.69 -3.16 8.55
N VAL A 144 8.78 -2.21 8.77
CA VAL A 144 8.27 -1.86 10.10
C VAL A 144 7.41 -2.99 10.68
N GLY A 145 6.55 -3.61 9.87
CA GLY A 145 5.72 -4.75 10.28
C GLY A 145 6.58 -5.90 10.80
N ASP A 146 7.54 -6.33 9.99
CA ASP A 146 8.50 -7.39 10.35
C ASP A 146 9.37 -7.00 11.53
N TRP A 147 9.84 -5.75 11.59
CA TRP A 147 10.61 -5.25 12.72
C TRP A 147 9.82 -5.37 14.04
N THR A 148 8.55 -4.97 14.04
CA THR A 148 7.70 -5.09 15.23
C THR A 148 7.38 -6.54 15.59
N ALA A 149 7.15 -7.40 14.60
CA ALA A 149 6.83 -8.80 14.83
C ALA A 149 8.04 -9.59 15.34
N THR A 150 9.21 -9.41 14.71
CA THR A 150 10.39 -10.27 14.89
C THR A 150 11.44 -9.67 15.84
N VAL A 151 11.75 -8.38 15.73
CA VAL A 151 12.80 -7.75 16.54
C VAL A 151 12.25 -7.28 17.89
N LEU A 152 11.05 -6.70 17.92
CA LEU A 152 10.36 -6.36 19.17
C LEU A 152 9.66 -7.58 19.81
N ASN A 153 9.68 -8.74 19.14
CA ASN A 153 9.10 -10.00 19.61
C ASN A 153 7.60 -9.90 19.97
N LEU A 154 6.85 -9.02 19.31
CA LEU A 154 5.41 -8.90 19.51
C LEU A 154 4.65 -10.03 18.79
N GLY A 155 5.23 -10.59 17.74
CA GLY A 155 4.53 -11.45 16.79
C GLY A 155 3.58 -10.68 15.87
N TYR A 156 3.14 -11.31 14.79
CA TYR A 156 2.36 -10.66 13.74
C TYR A 156 0.98 -10.18 14.21
N PHE A 157 0.25 -10.98 15.00
CA PHE A 157 -1.08 -10.60 15.48
C PHE A 157 -1.05 -9.36 16.38
N ALA A 158 -0.17 -9.32 17.38
CA ALA A 158 -0.07 -8.19 18.29
C ALA A 158 0.46 -6.93 17.57
N SER A 159 1.37 -7.10 16.60
CA SER A 159 1.81 -6.01 15.72
C SER A 159 0.63 -5.44 14.92
N GLY A 160 -0.24 -6.29 14.36
CA GLY A 160 -1.47 -5.85 13.71
C GLY A 160 -2.38 -5.02 14.63
N LEU A 161 -2.59 -5.46 15.88
CA LEU A 161 -3.35 -4.68 16.87
C LEU A 161 -2.70 -3.35 17.22
N LEU A 162 -1.37 -3.31 17.33
CA LEU A 162 -0.61 -2.08 17.55
C LEU A 162 -0.85 -1.09 16.40
N PHE A 163 -0.73 -1.50 15.15
CA PHE A 163 -0.94 -0.60 14.01
C PHE A 163 -2.40 -0.16 13.89
N LEU A 164 -3.36 -1.01 14.24
CA LEU A 164 -4.77 -0.63 14.33
C LEU A 164 -4.97 0.48 15.36
N ALA A 165 -4.38 0.35 16.54
CA ALA A 165 -4.40 1.40 17.57
C ALA A 165 -3.71 2.69 17.09
N CYS A 166 -2.57 2.58 16.39
CA CYS A 166 -1.89 3.72 15.81
C CYS A 166 -2.73 4.43 14.74
N ILE A 167 -3.52 3.72 13.93
CA ILE A 167 -4.45 4.31 12.93
C ILE A 167 -5.63 5.03 13.62
N ALA A 168 -6.03 4.59 14.81
CA ALA A 168 -7.06 5.29 15.57
C ALA A 168 -6.62 6.72 15.95
N VAL A 169 -5.32 6.97 16.15
CA VAL A 169 -4.78 8.30 16.49
C VAL A 169 -5.08 9.37 15.43
N PRO A 170 -4.66 9.25 14.16
CA PRO A 170 -5.00 10.23 13.12
C PRO A 170 -6.51 10.29 12.85
N THR A 171 -7.23 9.17 13.05
CA THR A 171 -8.69 9.14 12.90
C THR A 171 -9.37 10.01 13.96
N VAL A 172 -9.02 9.83 15.23
CA VAL A 172 -9.55 10.63 16.35
C VAL A 172 -9.11 12.10 16.22
N ALA A 173 -7.84 12.36 15.89
CA ALA A 173 -7.33 13.70 15.64
C ALA A 173 -8.14 14.44 14.57
N TYR A 174 -8.52 13.74 13.50
CA TYR A 174 -9.32 14.31 12.42
C TYR A 174 -10.76 14.61 12.85
N TYR A 175 -11.44 13.66 13.49
CA TYR A 175 -12.88 13.82 13.82
C TYR A 175 -13.14 14.71 15.04
N PHE A 176 -12.26 14.69 16.04
CA PHE A 176 -12.50 15.37 17.32
C PHE A 176 -11.69 16.66 17.49
N PHE A 177 -10.52 16.77 16.84
CA PHE A 177 -9.60 17.89 17.04
C PHE A 177 -9.41 18.75 15.79
N SER A 178 -10.19 18.52 14.73
CA SER A 178 -10.10 19.26 13.46
C SER A 178 -8.68 19.33 12.88
N ALA A 179 -7.87 18.27 13.12
CA ALA A 179 -6.50 18.20 12.65
C ALA A 179 -6.43 18.25 11.10
N ASN A 180 -5.27 18.67 10.59
CA ASN A 180 -5.07 18.86 9.15
C ASN A 180 -5.36 17.56 8.36
N ARG A 181 -6.32 17.64 7.42
CA ARG A 181 -6.80 16.53 6.58
C ARG A 181 -5.68 15.80 5.85
N VAL A 182 -4.68 16.51 5.37
CA VAL A 182 -3.58 15.93 4.58
C VAL A 182 -2.64 15.14 5.47
N ILE A 183 -2.30 15.68 6.65
CA ILE A 183 -1.41 15.01 7.61
C ILE A 183 -2.09 13.77 8.18
N THR A 184 -3.34 13.88 8.61
CA THR A 184 -4.08 12.72 9.16
C THR A 184 -4.32 11.65 8.09
N PHE A 185 -4.56 12.04 6.85
CA PHE A 185 -4.64 11.11 5.72
C PHE A 185 -3.33 10.36 5.51
N TRP A 186 -2.20 11.05 5.35
CA TRP A 186 -0.91 10.39 5.09
C TRP A 186 -0.47 9.53 6.28
N ALA A 187 -0.69 9.98 7.51
CA ALA A 187 -0.41 9.18 8.70
C ALA A 187 -1.20 7.87 8.70
N ALA A 188 -2.53 7.94 8.50
CA ALA A 188 -3.36 6.74 8.41
C ALA A 188 -2.94 5.87 7.22
N TYR A 189 -2.69 6.47 6.05
CA TYR A 189 -2.28 5.78 4.83
C TYR A 189 -1.00 4.97 5.01
N VAL A 190 0.05 5.57 5.58
CA VAL A 190 1.32 4.91 5.87
C VAL A 190 1.10 3.72 6.80
N LEU A 191 0.31 3.90 7.86
CA LEU A 191 0.05 2.87 8.87
C LEU A 191 -0.83 1.70 8.36
N THR A 192 -1.64 1.89 7.31
CA THR A 192 -2.42 0.78 6.73
C THR A 192 -1.56 -0.32 6.14
N ARG A 193 -0.33 -0.02 5.72
CA ARG A 193 0.58 -1.03 5.18
C ARG A 193 1.03 -2.05 6.24
N PRO A 194 1.71 -1.64 7.32
CA PRO A 194 2.16 -2.59 8.33
C PRO A 194 0.99 -3.31 9.01
N LEU A 195 -0.18 -2.67 9.14
CA LEU A 195 -1.41 -3.33 9.58
C LEU A 195 -1.77 -4.53 8.69
N GLY A 196 -1.92 -4.29 7.38
CA GLY A 196 -2.34 -5.34 6.46
C GLY A 196 -1.28 -6.43 6.26
N ALA A 197 0.01 -6.05 6.27
CA ALA A 197 1.14 -7.00 6.27
C ALA A 197 1.01 -7.96 7.45
N SER A 198 1.01 -7.41 8.66
CA SER A 198 1.00 -8.18 9.90
C SER A 198 -0.22 -9.10 10.01
N LEU A 199 -1.40 -8.66 9.58
CA LEU A 199 -2.58 -9.51 9.58
C LEU A 199 -2.51 -10.63 8.53
N ALA A 200 -1.94 -10.34 7.36
CA ALA A 200 -1.77 -11.34 6.32
C ALA A 200 -0.71 -12.37 6.69
N ASP A 201 0.40 -11.96 7.28
CA ASP A 201 1.46 -12.86 7.77
C ASP A 201 0.98 -13.70 8.94
N TRP A 202 0.22 -13.08 9.86
CA TRP A 202 -0.41 -13.84 10.93
C TRP A 202 -1.31 -14.96 10.39
N LEU A 203 -2.04 -14.76 9.31
CA LEU A 203 -2.88 -15.80 8.72
C LEU A 203 -2.08 -16.80 7.86
N GLY A 204 -1.15 -16.29 7.05
CA GLY A 204 -0.50 -17.02 5.96
C GLY A 204 0.74 -17.79 6.38
N VAL A 205 1.58 -17.20 7.23
CA VAL A 205 2.88 -17.77 7.61
C VAL A 205 2.72 -18.94 8.60
N ASP A 206 3.67 -19.86 8.60
CA ASP A 206 3.70 -21.03 9.49
C ASP A 206 3.68 -20.68 10.99
N THR A 207 3.18 -21.63 11.78
CA THR A 207 3.14 -21.55 13.24
C THR A 207 4.51 -21.42 13.89
N SER A 208 5.56 -21.95 13.26
CA SER A 208 6.96 -21.81 13.71
C SER A 208 7.46 -20.36 13.68
N ARG A 209 6.88 -19.52 12.83
CA ARG A 209 7.19 -18.08 12.70
C ARG A 209 6.10 -17.20 13.33
N GLY A 210 5.15 -17.77 14.07
CA GLY A 210 4.10 -17.04 14.78
C GLY A 210 2.83 -16.73 13.98
N GLY A 211 2.63 -17.38 12.83
CA GLY A 211 1.38 -17.33 12.07
C GLY A 211 0.44 -18.53 12.34
N VAL A 212 -0.70 -18.56 11.67
CA VAL A 212 -1.73 -19.61 11.77
C VAL A 212 -1.43 -20.77 10.81
N GLY A 213 -0.68 -20.53 9.73
CA GLY A 213 -0.29 -21.55 8.75
C GLY A 213 -1.36 -21.87 7.71
N LEU A 214 -2.21 -20.91 7.33
CA LEU A 214 -3.22 -21.12 6.25
C LEU A 214 -2.59 -21.11 4.85
N GLY A 215 -1.32 -20.71 4.74
CA GLY A 215 -0.59 -20.61 3.49
C GLY A 215 -0.83 -19.28 2.78
N THR A 216 0.23 -18.76 2.16
CA THR A 216 0.22 -17.45 1.47
C THR A 216 -0.63 -17.46 0.20
N GLY A 217 -0.65 -18.57 -0.55
CA GLY A 217 -1.46 -18.72 -1.76
C GLY A 217 -2.98 -18.57 -1.52
N PRO A 218 -3.61 -19.35 -0.63
CA PRO A 218 -5.03 -19.21 -0.32
C PRO A 218 -5.41 -17.82 0.19
N ILE A 219 -4.61 -17.23 1.08
CA ILE A 219 -4.85 -15.87 1.59
C ILE A 219 -4.78 -14.84 0.45
N THR A 220 -3.79 -14.95 -0.44
CA THR A 220 -3.68 -14.11 -1.63
C THR A 220 -4.96 -14.16 -2.48
N LEU A 221 -5.49 -15.36 -2.74
CA LEU A 221 -6.71 -15.52 -3.55
C LEU A 221 -7.94 -14.87 -2.89
N VAL A 222 -8.12 -15.05 -1.58
CA VAL A 222 -9.23 -14.43 -0.84
C VAL A 222 -9.13 -12.91 -0.88
N LEU A 223 -7.94 -12.36 -0.65
CA LEU A 223 -7.73 -10.91 -0.66
C LEU A 223 -7.90 -10.34 -2.08
N LEU A 224 -7.40 -11.03 -3.12
CA LEU A 224 -7.64 -10.66 -4.52
C LEU A 224 -9.12 -10.64 -4.86
N ALA A 225 -9.90 -11.62 -4.42
CA ALA A 225 -11.35 -11.64 -4.63
C ALA A 225 -12.04 -10.45 -3.95
N GLY A 226 -11.63 -10.10 -2.73
CA GLY A 226 -12.13 -8.92 -2.02
C GLY A 226 -11.77 -7.61 -2.73
N ILE A 227 -10.55 -7.48 -3.25
CA ILE A 227 -10.12 -6.33 -4.05
C ILE A 227 -10.95 -6.24 -5.32
N ALA A 228 -11.12 -7.34 -6.06
CA ALA A 228 -11.90 -7.38 -7.29
C ALA A 228 -13.36 -6.96 -7.03
N ALA A 229 -13.98 -7.42 -5.94
CA ALA A 229 -15.31 -6.99 -5.53
C ALA A 229 -15.37 -5.48 -5.26
N CYS A 230 -14.41 -4.94 -4.50
CA CYS A 230 -14.34 -3.51 -4.22
C CYS A 230 -14.16 -2.67 -5.50
N VAL A 231 -13.24 -3.08 -6.38
CA VAL A 231 -12.97 -2.41 -7.66
C VAL A 231 -14.19 -2.45 -8.58
N THR A 232 -14.90 -3.58 -8.62
CA THR A 232 -16.14 -3.73 -9.40
C THR A 232 -17.20 -2.75 -8.92
N VAL A 233 -17.43 -2.68 -7.60
CA VAL A 233 -18.38 -1.72 -7.01
C VAL A 233 -17.97 -0.27 -7.29
N MET A 234 -16.68 0.06 -7.19
CA MET A 234 -16.17 1.40 -7.51
C MET A 234 -16.38 1.76 -8.99
N THR A 235 -16.21 0.79 -9.89
CA THR A 235 -16.40 0.98 -11.32
C THR A 235 -17.87 1.25 -11.64
N ILE A 236 -18.78 0.41 -11.13
CA ILE A 236 -20.23 0.56 -11.33
C ILE A 236 -20.71 1.92 -10.80
N ARG A 237 -20.36 2.30 -9.57
CA ARG A 237 -20.79 3.58 -8.97
C ARG A 237 -20.34 4.78 -9.79
N ARG A 238 -19.13 4.72 -10.35
CA ARG A 238 -18.61 5.79 -11.19
C ARG A 238 -19.40 5.92 -12.48
N ASP A 239 -19.72 4.81 -13.14
CA ASP A 239 -20.48 4.82 -14.38
C ASP A 239 -21.88 5.40 -14.14
N THR A 240 -22.54 5.05 -13.03
CA THR A 240 -23.82 5.64 -12.63
C THR A 240 -23.74 7.16 -12.44
N HIS A 241 -22.71 7.67 -11.76
CA HIS A 241 -22.51 9.12 -11.58
C HIS A 241 -22.15 9.84 -12.89
N SER A 242 -21.49 9.15 -13.82
CA SER A 242 -21.13 9.71 -15.13
C SER A 242 -22.35 9.84 -16.04
N VAL A 243 -23.27 8.87 -15.99
CA VAL A 243 -24.55 8.90 -16.74
C VAL A 243 -25.51 9.96 -16.18
N ALA A 244 -25.59 10.11 -14.86
CA ALA A 244 -26.45 11.11 -14.23
C ALA A 244 -26.01 12.57 -14.46
N ALA A 245 -24.75 12.80 -14.84
CA ALA A 245 -24.19 14.14 -15.10
C ALA A 245 -24.22 14.54 -16.58
N ALA A 246 -24.71 13.70 -17.49
CA ALA A 246 -24.88 14.05 -18.89
C ALA A 246 -26.12 14.96 -19.06
N PRO A 247 -26.01 16.14 -19.71
CA PRO A 247 -27.18 16.94 -20.00
C PRO A 247 -28.12 16.16 -20.93
N ALA A 248 -29.40 16.17 -20.61
CA ALA A 248 -30.48 15.58 -21.42
C ALA A 248 -30.63 16.28 -22.76
#